data_AF-F4X062-F1
#
_entry.id   AF-F4X062-F1
#
_cell.length_a   1.000
_cell.length_b   1.000
_cell.length_c   1.000
_cell.angle_alpha   90.00
_cell.angle_beta   90.00
_cell.angle_gamma   90.00
#
_symmetry.space_group_name_H-M   'P 1'
#
loop_
_entity.id
_entity.type
_entity.pdbx_description
1 polymer ?
#
loop_
_entity_poly.entity_id
_entity_poly.type
_entity_poly.pdbx_seq_one_letter_code
_entity_poly.pdbx_strand_id
1 'polypeptide(L)'
;MSEIMEQSAIKFCVRNGISAAETLRMCQKAYGDGALSQARVFAWHRMFKEGRESVQDEPRAGRPSTSTDVIHVQKIRDLVLENRRLTVRDLTDLVGISDVSRRLKR
;
A
#
# COMPACT_ATOMS: atom_id res chain seq x y z
N MET A 1 3.03 -9.56 11.79
CA MET A 1 3.52 -10.96 11.85
C MET A 1 2.38 -11.97 11.92
N SER A 2 1.31 -11.75 12.71
CA SER A 2 0.17 -12.70 12.76
C SER A 2 -0.54 -12.86 11.41
N GLU A 3 -0.80 -11.76 10.70
CA GLU A 3 -1.55 -11.82 9.43
C GLU A 3 -0.83 -12.60 8.32
N ILE A 4 0.51 -12.53 8.25
CA ILE A 4 1.31 -13.28 7.27
C ILE A 4 1.21 -14.79 7.54
N MET A 5 1.19 -15.19 8.81
CA MET A 5 1.05 -16.61 9.18
C MET A 5 -0.35 -17.13 8.82
N GLU A 6 -1.39 -16.34 9.08
CA GLU A 6 -2.76 -16.71 8.74
C GLU A 6 -2.98 -16.81 7.23
N GLN A 7 -2.45 -15.88 6.44
CA GLN A 7 -2.50 -15.94 4.98
C GLN A 7 -1.73 -17.14 4.42
N SER A 8 -0.60 -17.51 5.04
CA SER A 8 0.14 -18.73 4.71
C SER A 8 -0.70 -19.99 5.00
N ALA A 9 -1.42 -20.02 6.12
CA ALA A 9 -2.34 -21.11 6.46
C ALA A 9 -3.50 -21.21 5.46
N ILE A 10 -4.07 -20.08 5.02
CA ILE A 10 -5.10 -20.04 3.97
C ILE A 10 -4.54 -20.59 2.65
N LYS A 11 -3.33 -20.18 2.25
CA LYS A 11 -2.65 -20.69 1.05
C LYS A 11 -2.45 -22.20 1.11
N PHE A 12 -2.02 -22.72 2.28
CA PHE A 12 -1.91 -24.15 2.52
C PHE A 12 -3.26 -24.86 2.35
N CYS A 13 -4.34 -24.32 2.91
CA CYS A 13 -5.68 -24.89 2.78
C CYS A 13 -6.14 -24.96 1.31
N VAL A 14 -5.90 -23.90 0.52
CA VAL A 14 -6.22 -23.88 -0.92
C VAL A 14 -5.45 -24.95 -1.68
N ARG A 15 -4.15 -25.12 -1.41
CA ARG A 15 -3.31 -26.16 -2.04
C ARG A 15 -3.79 -27.59 -1.72
N ASN A 16 -4.43 -27.78 -0.56
CA ASN A 16 -5.02 -29.06 -0.15
C ASN A 16 -6.48 -29.23 -0.60
N GLY A 17 -7.03 -28.33 -1.41
CA GLY A 17 -8.41 -28.41 -1.89
C GLY A 17 -9.47 -28.14 -0.82
N ILE A 18 -9.09 -27.57 0.33
CA ILE A 18 -10.00 -27.24 1.42
C ILE A 18 -10.87 -26.05 1.02
N SER A 19 -12.18 -26.15 1.29
CA SER A 19 -13.14 -25.08 0.97
C SER A 19 -12.89 -23.82 1.79
N ALA A 20 -13.34 -22.66 1.29
CA ALA A 20 -13.21 -21.39 1.99
C ALA A 20 -13.91 -21.39 3.37
N ALA A 21 -15.07 -22.04 3.46
CA ALA A 21 -15.82 -22.15 4.71
C ALA A 21 -15.08 -23.01 5.76
N GLU A 22 -14.47 -24.11 5.33
CA GLU A 22 -13.69 -24.95 6.24
C GLU A 22 -12.37 -24.27 6.64
N THR A 23 -11.75 -23.54 5.71
CA THR A 23 -10.56 -22.72 5.99
C THR A 23 -10.86 -21.67 7.06
N LEU A 24 -12.02 -20.99 6.98
CA LEU A 24 -12.45 -20.04 8.01
C LEU A 24 -12.56 -20.71 9.39
N ARG A 25 -13.19 -21.88 9.48
CA ARG A 25 -13.32 -22.62 10.75
C ARG A 25 -11.96 -22.99 11.33
N MET A 26 -11.03 -23.43 10.47
CA MET A 26 -9.66 -23.75 10.88
C MET A 26 -8.92 -22.51 11.40
N CYS A 27 -9.03 -21.38 10.71
CA CYS A 27 -8.47 -20.11 11.14
C CYS A 27 -9.05 -19.66 12.49
N GLN A 28 -10.38 -19.69 12.65
CA GLN A 28 -11.04 -19.33 13.91
C GLN A 28 -10.60 -20.24 15.07
N LYS A 29 -10.46 -21.55 14.82
CA LYS A 29 -10.00 -22.51 15.83
C LYS A 29 -8.53 -22.30 16.23
N ALA A 30 -7.67 -21.97 15.27
CA ALA A 30 -6.24 -21.82 15.50
C ALA A 30 -5.86 -20.47 16.11
N TYR A 31 -6.54 -19.39 15.71
CA TYR A 31 -6.16 -18.01 16.06
C TYR A 31 -7.17 -17.31 16.99
N GLY A 32 -8.34 -17.89 17.23
CA GLY A 32 -9.35 -17.37 18.15
C GLY A 32 -9.78 -15.94 17.80
N ASP A 33 -9.81 -15.06 18.81
CA ASP A 33 -10.17 -13.65 18.65
C ASP A 33 -9.18 -12.85 17.80
N GLY A 34 -7.96 -13.38 17.60
CA GLY A 34 -6.96 -12.79 16.72
C GLY A 34 -7.12 -13.14 15.24
N ALA A 35 -8.09 -14.01 14.91
CA ALA A 35 -8.26 -14.50 13.54
C ALA A 35 -8.69 -13.40 12.56
N LEU A 36 -8.23 -13.53 11.32
CA LEU A 36 -8.69 -12.74 10.19
C LEU A 36 -10.21 -12.80 10.08
N SER A 37 -10.81 -11.65 9.78
CA SER A 37 -12.25 -11.57 9.53
C SER A 37 -12.65 -12.48 8.36
N GLN A 38 -13.90 -12.96 8.38
CA GLN A 38 -14.44 -13.79 7.32
C GLN A 38 -14.22 -13.19 5.92
N ALA A 39 -14.43 -11.88 5.76
CA ALA A 39 -14.21 -11.20 4.49
C ALA A 39 -12.75 -11.33 4.00
N ARG A 40 -11.77 -11.20 4.90
CA ARG A 40 -10.35 -11.33 4.56
C ARG A 40 -9.97 -12.76 4.22
N VAL A 41 -10.46 -13.75 4.98
CA VAL A 41 -10.21 -15.17 4.69
C VAL A 41 -10.72 -15.53 3.30
N PHE A 42 -11.92 -15.10 2.94
CA PHE A 42 -12.52 -15.38 1.63
C PHE A 42 -11.80 -14.66 0.49
N ALA A 43 -11.40 -13.40 0.70
CA ALA A 43 -10.62 -12.65 -0.28
C ALA A 43 -9.27 -13.34 -0.58
N TRP A 44 -8.54 -13.74 0.47
CA TRP A 44 -7.28 -14.47 0.32
C TRP A 44 -7.47 -15.85 -0.31
N HIS A 45 -8.48 -16.61 0.11
CA HIS A 45 -8.81 -17.91 -0.48
C HIS A 45 -9.06 -17.80 -1.98
N ARG A 46 -9.84 -16.79 -2.41
CA ARG A 46 -10.08 -16.51 -3.83
C ARG A 46 -8.78 -16.17 -4.57
N MET A 47 -7.98 -15.23 -4.04
CA MET A 47 -6.72 -14.82 -4.68
C MET A 47 -5.73 -15.99 -4.85
N PHE A 48 -5.61 -16.85 -3.84
CA PHE A 48 -4.75 -18.04 -3.93
C PHE A 48 -5.32 -19.08 -4.92
N LYS A 49 -6.65 -19.21 -5.01
CA LYS A 49 -7.30 -20.09 -5.99
C LYS A 49 -7.13 -19.57 -7.43
N GLU A 50 -7.05 -18.26 -7.60
CA GLU A 50 -6.76 -17.58 -8.88
C GLU A 50 -5.26 -17.60 -9.25
N GLY A 51 -4.41 -18.21 -8.43
CA GLY A 51 -2.99 -18.44 -8.75
C GLY A 51 -2.01 -17.43 -8.15
N ARG A 52 -2.45 -16.54 -7.25
CA ARG A 52 -1.51 -15.67 -6.51
C ARG A 52 -0.55 -16.53 -5.68
N GLU A 53 0.75 -16.28 -5.75
CA GLU A 53 1.74 -17.02 -4.95
C GLU A 53 2.29 -16.24 -3.76
N SER A 54 2.32 -14.91 -3.83
CA SER A 54 2.83 -14.09 -2.73
C SER A 54 1.83 -14.01 -1.58
N VAL A 55 2.32 -14.25 -0.37
CA VAL A 55 1.63 -13.99 0.90
C VAL A 55 1.86 -12.54 1.35
N GLN A 56 2.94 -11.90 0.88
CA GLN A 56 3.17 -10.50 1.21
C GLN A 56 2.25 -9.61 0.37
N ASP A 57 1.81 -8.51 0.98
CA ASP A 57 1.23 -7.41 0.22
C ASP A 57 2.27 -6.87 -0.76
N GLU A 58 1.85 -6.68 -2.01
CA GLU A 58 2.69 -5.97 -2.97
C GLU A 58 2.98 -4.57 -2.44
N PRO A 59 4.17 -4.01 -2.72
CA PRO A 59 4.47 -2.64 -2.34
C PRO A 59 3.35 -1.75 -2.84
N ARG A 60 2.59 -1.20 -1.89
CA ARG A 60 1.46 -0.33 -2.19
C ARG A 60 2.04 0.84 -2.99
N ALA A 61 1.66 0.95 -4.26
CA ALA A 61 1.97 2.13 -5.04
C ALA A 61 1.33 3.31 -4.31
N GLY A 62 2.15 4.05 -3.56
CA GLY A 62 1.74 5.32 -3.00
C GLY A 62 1.37 6.26 -4.15
N ARG A 63 0.64 7.32 -3.84
CA ARG A 63 0.49 8.41 -4.82
C ARG A 63 1.92 8.87 -5.18
N PRO A 64 2.31 8.90 -6.47
CA PRO A 64 3.59 9.45 -6.86
C PRO A 64 3.68 10.86 -6.30
N SER A 65 4.65 11.12 -5.43
CA SER A 65 4.87 12.47 -4.94
C SER A 65 5.52 13.25 -6.07
N THR A 66 4.75 14.09 -6.75
CA THR A 66 5.28 14.98 -7.80
C THR A 66 6.36 15.92 -7.24
N SER A 67 6.39 16.14 -5.91
CA SER A 67 7.43 16.91 -5.22
C SER A 67 8.83 16.29 -5.27
N THR A 68 8.94 14.97 -5.46
CA THR A 68 10.20 14.23 -5.37
C THR A 68 10.66 13.72 -6.74
N ASP A 69 9.91 14.04 -7.79
CA ASP A 69 10.29 13.70 -9.15
C ASP A 69 11.55 14.47 -9.56
N VAL A 70 12.50 13.76 -10.16
CA VAL A 70 13.84 14.26 -10.49
C VAL A 70 13.74 15.48 -11.42
N ILE A 71 12.73 15.49 -12.29
CA ILE A 71 12.44 16.59 -13.21
C ILE A 71 12.13 17.88 -12.44
N HIS A 72 11.25 17.81 -11.44
CA HIS A 72 10.86 18.98 -10.66
C HIS A 72 11.98 19.45 -9.72
N VAL A 73 12.76 18.52 -9.16
CA VAL A 73 13.93 18.85 -8.33
C VAL A 73 14.96 19.63 -9.14
N GLN A 74 15.24 19.20 -10.37
CA GLN A 74 16.18 19.92 -11.23
C GLN A 74 15.66 21.29 -11.62
N LYS A 75 14.39 21.39 -12.02
CA LYS A 75 13.76 22.67 -12.38
C LYS A 75 13.77 23.69 -11.23
N ILE A 76 13.56 23.25 -9.98
CA ILE A 76 13.66 24.12 -8.80
C ILE A 76 15.11 24.58 -8.58
N ARG A 77 16.10 23.69 -8.74
CA ARG A 77 17.52 24.05 -8.61
C ARG A 77 17.91 25.12 -9.62
N ASP A 78 17.49 24.96 -10.88
CA ASP A 78 17.82 25.91 -11.95
C ASP A 78 17.19 27.28 -11.66
N LEU A 79 15.91 27.33 -11.26
CA LEU A 79 15.22 28.59 -10.89
C LEU A 79 15.88 29.31 -9.71
N VAL A 80 16.34 28.58 -8.69
CA VAL A 80 17.03 29.15 -7.53
C VAL A 80 18.40 29.71 -7.90
N LEU A 81 19.11 29.06 -8.83
CA LEU A 81 20.39 29.52 -9.36
C LEU A 81 20.21 30.79 -10.22
N GLU A 82 19.16 30.85 -11.03
CA GLU A 82 18.83 32.03 -11.85
C GLU A 82 18.38 33.22 -11.00
N ASN A 83 17.56 32.99 -9.98
CA ASN A 83 17.04 34.06 -9.14
C ASN A 83 16.89 33.64 -7.68
N ARG A 84 17.90 33.99 -6.88
CA ARG A 84 17.96 33.68 -5.44
C ARG A 84 16.94 34.46 -4.58
N ARG A 85 16.15 35.37 -5.16
CA ARG A 85 15.08 36.11 -4.46
C ARG A 85 13.71 35.42 -4.54
N LEU A 86 13.59 34.33 -5.30
CA LEU A 86 12.34 33.59 -5.41
C LEU A 86 11.96 32.95 -4.06
N THR A 87 10.71 33.11 -3.66
CA THR A 87 10.18 32.47 -2.46
C THR A 87 9.77 31.03 -2.75
N VAL A 88 9.60 30.22 -1.70
CA VAL A 88 9.09 28.85 -1.84
C VAL A 88 7.75 28.82 -2.58
N ARG A 89 6.89 29.83 -2.36
CA ARG A 89 5.58 29.93 -3.02
C ARG A 89 5.72 30.18 -4.52
N ASP A 90 6.61 31.07 -4.92
CA ASP A 90 6.89 31.36 -6.32
C ASP A 90 7.43 30.12 -7.05
N LEU A 91 8.34 29.38 -6.40
CA LEU A 91 8.89 28.14 -6.94
C LEU A 91 7.82 27.05 -7.09
N THR A 92 6.92 26.90 -6.11
CA THR A 92 5.81 25.94 -6.21
C THR A 92 4.84 26.29 -7.33
N ASP A 93 4.53 27.58 -7.51
CA ASP A 93 3.61 28.06 -8.55
C ASP A 93 4.24 27.91 -9.96
N LEU A 94 5.54 28.18 -10.12
CA LEU A 94 6.29 28.03 -11.38
C LEU A 94 6.49 26.57 -11.82
N VAL A 95 6.60 25.66 -10.85
CA VAL A 95 6.87 24.24 -11.09
C VAL A 95 5.57 23.42 -11.10
N GLY A 96 4.44 24.01 -10.68
CA GLY A 96 3.13 23.35 -10.69
C GLY A 96 2.99 22.27 -9.61
N ILE A 97 3.81 22.34 -8.55
CA ILE A 97 3.71 21.44 -7.40
C ILE A 97 2.85 22.12 -6.35
N SER A 98 1.77 21.47 -5.93
CA SER A 98 0.99 21.95 -4.79
C SER A 98 1.80 21.84 -3.50
N ASP A 99 1.91 22.92 -2.74
CA ASP A 99 2.43 22.89 -1.38
C ASP A 99 1.56 21.95 -0.52
N VAL A 100 2.18 20.87 -0.01
CA VAL A 100 1.56 19.88 0.87
C VAL A 100 1.02 20.50 2.17
N SER A 101 1.46 21.72 2.52
CA SER A 101 0.97 22.47 3.68
C SER A 101 -0.52 22.85 3.60
N ARG A 102 -1.14 22.88 2.40
CA ARG A 102 -2.60 23.11 2.27
C ARG A 102 -3.49 21.97 2.79
N ARG A 103 -2.91 20.83 3.19
CA ARG A 103 -3.67 19.61 3.59
C ARG A 103 -3.77 19.35 5.09
N LEU A 104 -3.57 20.37 5.92
CA LEU A 104 -3.88 20.33 7.35
C LEU A 104 -4.62 21.61 7.80
N LYS A 105 -5.83 21.84 7.28
CA LYS A 105 -6.85 22.53 8.06
C LYS A 105 -7.88 21.48 8.45
N ARG A 106 -7.87 21.19 9.76
CA ARG A 106 -8.75 20.27 10.47
C ARG A 106 -10.22 20.58 10.22
#